data_AF-A0A1A8QT87-F1
#
_entry.id   AF-A0A1A8QT87-F1
#
_cell.length_a   1.000
_cell.length_b   1.000
_cell.length_c   1.000
_cell.angle_alpha   90.00
_cell.angle_beta   90.00
_cell.angle_gamma   90.00
#
_symmetry.space_group_name_H-M   'P 1'
#
loop_
_entity.id
_entity.type
_entity.pdbx_description
1 polymer ?
#
loop_
_entity_poly.entity_id
_entity_poly.type
_entity_poly.pdbx_seq_one_letter_code
_entity_poly.pdbx_strand_id
1 'polypeptide(L)'
;WQSYFDLILVDARKPLFFGEGTVLRQVDTTTGRLKIGTYTGPLQHGIVYSGGSSDIVCDLLGAKGKDILYIGDHIFGDILKSKKRQGWRTFLVIPELAQELHVWTDKSSLFEELQGLDIFLAELYKHLDSSSNERPDISTIQRRVKKVTHDMDMCYGM
;
A
#
# COMPACT_ATOMS: atom_id res chain seq x y z
N TRP A 1 3.69 -11.19 24.42
CA TRP A 1 3.28 -10.85 23.04
C TRP A 1 3.10 -12.09 22.18
N GLN A 2 3.96 -13.11 22.28
CA GLN A 2 3.83 -14.32 21.48
C GLN A 2 2.46 -15.02 21.62
N SER A 3 1.86 -14.98 22.81
CA SER A 3 0.53 -15.52 23.11
C SER A 3 -0.62 -14.88 22.32
N TYR A 4 -0.40 -13.76 21.62
CA TYR A 4 -1.41 -13.11 20.77
C TYR A 4 -1.40 -13.65 19.33
N PHE A 5 -0.46 -14.55 19.00
CA PHE A 5 -0.24 -15.04 17.64
C PHE A 5 -0.28 -16.57 17.61
N ASP A 6 -1.14 -17.13 16.75
CA ASP A 6 -1.18 -18.57 16.50
C ASP A 6 0.05 -19.06 15.71
N LEU A 7 0.62 -18.19 14.87
CA LEU A 7 1.81 -18.43 14.07
C LEU A 7 2.69 -17.18 14.07
N ILE A 8 3.98 -17.35 14.37
CA ILE A 8 4.98 -16.28 14.33
C ILE A 8 6.03 -16.64 13.29
N LEU A 9 6.23 -15.75 12.32
CA LEU A 9 7.23 -15.90 11.27
C LEU A 9 8.08 -14.64 11.15
N VAL A 10 9.40 -14.81 11.18
CA VAL A 10 10.39 -13.77 11.01
C VAL A 10 11.18 -13.99 9.71
N ASP A 11 12.04 -13.04 9.33
CA ASP A 11 12.88 -13.11 8.13
C ASP A 11 12.10 -13.48 6.85
N ALA A 12 10.86 -13.01 6.70
CA ALA A 12 9.99 -13.39 5.59
C ALA A 12 10.57 -13.02 4.20
N ARG A 13 11.47 -12.02 4.14
CA ARG A 13 12.05 -11.48 2.89
C ARG A 13 10.99 -11.06 1.86
N LYS A 14 9.99 -10.30 2.29
CA LYS A 14 8.99 -9.70 1.38
C LYS A 14 9.71 -8.82 0.32
N PRO A 15 9.29 -8.86 -0.96
CA PRO A 15 8.12 -9.55 -1.52
C PRO A 15 8.34 -11.01 -1.94
N LEU A 16 9.56 -11.55 -1.81
CA LEU A 16 9.89 -12.92 -2.24
C LEU A 16 8.99 -13.96 -1.54
N PHE A 17 8.65 -13.69 -0.28
CA PHE A 17 7.68 -14.43 0.53
C PHE A 17 6.39 -14.82 -0.21
N PHE A 18 5.83 -13.90 -1.01
CA PHE A 18 4.56 -14.10 -1.72
C PHE A 18 4.71 -14.87 -3.05
N GLY A 19 5.90 -15.37 -3.36
CA GLY A 19 6.19 -16.27 -4.48
C GLY A 19 6.90 -17.52 -4.00
N GLU A 20 8.09 -17.79 -4.56
CA GLU A 20 8.90 -18.97 -4.20
C GLU A 20 9.38 -18.99 -2.74
N GLY A 21 9.49 -17.81 -2.10
CA GLY A 21 9.94 -17.70 -0.71
C GLY A 21 11.37 -18.18 -0.49
N THR A 22 11.63 -18.70 0.71
CA THR A 22 12.91 -19.30 1.11
C THR A 22 12.69 -20.58 1.91
N VAL A 23 13.77 -21.28 2.25
CA VAL A 23 13.71 -22.45 3.13
C VAL A 23 13.09 -22.07 4.47
N LEU A 24 12.03 -22.78 4.89
CA LEU A 24 11.43 -22.64 6.21
C LEU A 24 12.36 -23.22 7.28
N ARG A 25 12.67 -22.42 8.29
CA ARG A 25 13.47 -22.84 9.45
C ARG A 25 12.76 -22.54 10.76
N GLN A 26 13.24 -23.17 11.84
CA GLN A 26 12.82 -22.89 13.20
C GLN A 26 13.85 -22.00 13.91
N VAL A 27 13.36 -20.99 14.60
CA VAL A 27 14.17 -20.16 15.51
C VAL A 27 14.26 -20.87 16.86
N ASP A 28 15.47 -20.97 17.40
CA ASP A 28 15.68 -21.20 18.83
C ASP A 28 15.45 -19.88 19.57
N THR A 29 14.31 -19.77 20.25
CA THR A 29 13.89 -18.56 20.96
C THR A 29 14.75 -18.25 22.19
N THR A 30 15.56 -19.20 22.67
CA THR A 30 16.48 -18.98 23.79
C THR A 30 17.77 -18.32 23.32
N THR A 31 18.30 -18.76 22.17
CA THR A 31 19.58 -18.26 21.64
C THR A 31 19.42 -17.21 20.54
N GLY A 32 18.23 -17.06 19.96
CA GLY A 32 17.94 -16.21 18.81
C GLY A 32 18.49 -16.75 17.48
N ARG A 33 19.10 -17.94 17.47
CA ARG A 33 19.71 -18.54 16.27
C ARG A 33 18.72 -19.44 15.54
N LEU A 34 18.96 -19.64 14.25
CA LEU A 34 18.23 -20.64 13.47
C LEU A 34 18.75 -22.03 13.81
N LYS A 35 17.83 -22.96 14.07
CA LYS A 35 18.17 -24.38 14.16
C LYS A 35 18.69 -24.88 12.82
N ILE A 36 19.60 -25.85 12.86
CA ILE A 36 20.18 -26.44 11.65
C ILE A 36 19.12 -27.29 10.95
N GLY A 37 19.00 -27.13 9.63
CA GLY A 37 18.09 -27.88 8.79
C GLY A 37 16.80 -27.14 8.41
N THR A 38 16.00 -27.80 7.58
CA THR A 38 14.68 -27.34 7.16
C THR A 38 13.63 -27.84 8.16
N TYR A 39 12.68 -26.99 8.53
CA TYR A 39 11.56 -27.42 9.36
C TYR A 39 10.51 -28.15 8.51
N THR A 40 10.15 -29.37 8.91
CA THR A 40 9.17 -30.23 8.21
C THR A 40 8.03 -30.70 9.12
N GLY A 41 7.92 -30.15 10.33
CA GLY A 41 6.89 -30.52 11.31
C GLY A 41 5.54 -29.83 11.08
N PRO A 42 4.51 -30.21 11.85
CA PRO A 42 3.20 -29.53 11.84
C PRO A 42 3.28 -28.16 12.53
N LEU A 43 2.24 -27.32 12.39
CA LEU A 43 2.12 -26.11 13.21
C LEU A 43 2.08 -26.50 14.71
N GLN A 44 2.92 -25.87 15.53
CA GLN A 44 2.92 -26.06 16.98
C GLN A 44 2.97 -24.73 17.71
N HIS A 45 2.18 -24.61 18.77
CA HIS A 45 2.16 -23.43 19.62
C HIS A 45 3.54 -23.19 20.25
N GLY A 46 3.97 -21.92 20.27
CA GLY A 46 5.27 -21.51 20.81
C GLY A 46 6.46 -21.68 19.86
N ILE A 47 6.27 -22.21 18.65
CA ILE A 47 7.32 -22.21 17.62
C ILE A 47 7.36 -20.85 16.92
N VAL A 48 8.57 -20.34 16.72
CA VAL A 48 8.85 -19.20 15.85
C VAL A 48 9.54 -19.72 14.58
N TYR A 49 8.97 -19.38 13.43
CA TYR A 49 9.46 -19.74 12.10
C TYR A 49 10.30 -18.63 11.51
N SER A 50 11.21 -18.97 10.60
CA SER A 50 12.02 -18.02 9.84
C SER A 50 12.03 -18.40 8.36
N GLY A 51 11.89 -17.40 7.48
CA GLY A 51 11.87 -17.59 6.04
C GLY A 51 10.55 -18.13 5.52
N GLY A 52 10.57 -19.22 4.75
CA GLY A 52 9.36 -19.82 4.18
C GLY A 52 8.72 -19.01 3.05
N SER A 53 7.46 -19.33 2.75
CA SER A 53 6.62 -18.66 1.75
C SER A 53 5.18 -18.49 2.27
N SER A 54 4.39 -17.69 1.57
CA SER A 54 2.96 -17.53 1.85
C SER A 54 2.17 -18.84 1.73
N ASP A 55 2.58 -19.73 0.82
CA ASP A 55 1.91 -21.02 0.60
C ASP A 55 2.07 -21.90 1.84
N ILE A 56 3.27 -21.95 2.41
CA ILE A 56 3.56 -22.66 3.66
C ILE A 56 2.69 -22.12 4.81
N VAL A 57 2.52 -20.80 4.89
CA VAL A 57 1.67 -20.19 5.93
C VAL A 57 0.20 -20.55 5.73
N CYS A 58 -0.29 -20.54 4.48
CA CYS A 58 -1.64 -21.01 4.16
C CYS A 58 -1.84 -22.47 4.60
N ASP A 59 -0.87 -23.34 4.31
CA ASP A 59 -0.92 -24.76 4.65
C ASP A 59 -0.91 -24.98 6.17
N LEU A 60 -0.02 -24.30 6.90
CA LEU A 60 0.08 -24.42 8.36
C LEU A 60 -1.19 -23.94 9.06
N LEU A 61 -1.85 -22.89 8.54
CA LEU A 61 -3.08 -22.34 9.09
C LEU A 61 -4.35 -23.02 8.56
N GLY A 62 -4.24 -23.86 7.53
CA GLY A 62 -5.40 -24.43 6.82
C GLY A 62 -6.28 -23.37 6.16
N ALA A 63 -5.71 -22.24 5.76
CA ALA A 63 -6.43 -21.07 5.23
C ALA A 63 -6.21 -20.91 3.73
N LYS A 64 -7.23 -20.44 3.01
CA LYS A 64 -7.08 -20.04 1.60
C LYS A 64 -6.85 -18.54 1.51
N GLY A 65 -6.36 -18.08 0.36
CA GLY A 65 -5.98 -16.67 0.20
C GLY A 65 -7.06 -15.67 0.61
N LYS A 66 -8.32 -15.90 0.22
CA LYS A 66 -9.43 -14.99 0.57
C LYS A 66 -9.82 -15.02 2.05
N ASP A 67 -9.42 -16.04 2.80
CA ASP A 67 -9.67 -16.14 4.24
C ASP A 67 -8.73 -15.21 5.01
N ILE A 68 -7.53 -14.97 4.46
CA ILE A 68 -6.47 -14.16 5.08
C ILE A 68 -6.67 -12.67 4.82
N LEU A 69 -6.62 -11.87 5.89
CA LEU A 69 -6.47 -10.41 5.84
C LEU A 69 -5.04 -10.06 6.26
N TYR A 70 -4.22 -9.61 5.31
CA TYR A 70 -2.84 -9.20 5.56
C TYR A 70 -2.75 -7.70 5.78
N ILE A 71 -2.16 -7.31 6.91
CA ILE A 71 -2.02 -5.92 7.35
C ILE A 71 -0.55 -5.53 7.23
N GLY A 72 -0.26 -4.44 6.53
CA GLY A 72 1.10 -3.94 6.34
C GLY A 72 1.12 -2.49 5.86
N ASP A 73 2.29 -1.89 5.85
CA ASP A 73 2.55 -0.49 5.51
C ASP A 73 3.24 -0.34 4.13
N HIS A 74 3.94 -1.37 3.67
CA HIS A 74 4.65 -1.30 2.40
C HIS A 74 3.74 -1.64 1.21
N ILE A 75 3.22 -0.61 0.51
CA ILE A 75 2.26 -0.76 -0.61
C ILE A 75 2.67 -1.80 -1.64
N PHE A 76 3.95 -1.89 -2.00
CA PHE A 76 4.42 -2.84 -2.99
C PHE A 76 4.64 -4.23 -2.39
N GLY A 77 5.41 -4.30 -1.31
CA GLY A 77 5.89 -5.55 -0.73
C GLY A 77 4.79 -6.34 -0.04
N ASP A 78 3.84 -5.64 0.58
CA ASP A 78 2.83 -6.23 1.45
C ASP A 78 1.48 -6.31 0.76
N ILE A 79 1.04 -5.23 0.10
CA ILE A 79 -0.31 -5.14 -0.45
C ILE A 79 -0.36 -5.67 -1.88
N LEU A 80 0.39 -5.06 -2.80
CA LEU A 80 0.31 -5.39 -4.22
C LEU A 80 0.70 -6.84 -4.51
N LYS A 81 1.73 -7.37 -3.83
CA LYS A 81 2.25 -8.72 -4.06
C LYS A 81 1.37 -9.80 -3.43
N SER A 82 0.89 -9.61 -2.19
CA SER A 82 -0.05 -10.55 -1.56
C SER A 82 -1.37 -10.62 -2.33
N LYS A 83 -1.88 -9.47 -2.80
CA LYS A 83 -3.11 -9.41 -3.61
C LYS A 83 -2.94 -10.12 -4.95
N LYS A 84 -1.90 -9.78 -5.73
CA LYS A 84 -1.74 -10.30 -7.10
C LYS A 84 -1.34 -11.76 -7.16
N ARG A 85 -0.48 -12.22 -6.25
CA ARG A 85 0.05 -13.59 -6.29
C ARG A 85 -0.82 -14.58 -5.52
N GLN A 86 -1.37 -14.15 -4.38
CA GLN A 86 -2.02 -15.05 -3.43
C GLN A 86 -3.52 -14.78 -3.25
N GLY A 87 -4.04 -13.69 -3.81
CA GLY A 87 -5.45 -13.33 -3.68
C GLY A 87 -5.85 -12.96 -2.25
N TRP A 88 -4.89 -12.59 -1.40
CA TRP A 88 -5.14 -12.20 -0.01
C TRP A 88 -6.00 -10.94 0.06
N ARG A 89 -6.84 -10.83 1.10
CA ARG A 89 -7.42 -9.54 1.48
C ARG A 89 -6.32 -8.70 2.13
N THR A 90 -6.36 -7.40 1.93
CA THR A 90 -5.26 -6.52 2.31
C THR A 90 -5.77 -5.31 3.07
N PHE A 91 -5.09 -4.94 4.14
CA PHE A 91 -5.27 -3.69 4.87
C PHE A 91 -3.96 -2.93 4.82
N LEU A 92 -3.98 -1.75 4.20
CA LEU A 92 -2.82 -0.87 4.15
C LEU A 92 -2.87 0.11 5.32
N VAL A 93 -1.87 0.08 6.18
CA VAL A 93 -1.66 1.09 7.20
C VAL A 93 -0.86 2.23 6.56
N ILE A 94 -1.42 3.45 6.60
CA ILE A 94 -0.75 4.67 6.13
C ILE A 94 -0.64 5.61 7.34
N PRO A 95 0.48 5.60 8.08
CA PRO A 95 0.65 6.44 9.27
C PRO A 95 0.47 7.93 8.99
N GLU A 96 0.96 8.40 7.83
CA GLU A 96 0.93 9.79 7.39
C GLU A 96 -0.50 10.28 7.11
N LEU A 97 -1.44 9.35 6.85
CA LEU A 97 -2.81 9.69 6.46
C LEU A 97 -3.54 10.52 7.52
N ALA A 98 -3.19 10.38 8.79
CA ALA A 98 -3.78 11.19 9.85
C ALA A 98 -3.48 12.69 9.67
N GLN A 99 -2.25 13.04 9.31
CA GLN A 99 -1.84 14.41 9.04
C GLN A 99 -2.39 14.89 7.69
N GLU A 100 -2.33 14.03 6.66
CA GLU A 100 -2.89 14.30 5.34
C GLU A 100 -4.37 14.67 5.40
N LEU A 101 -5.16 13.94 6.19
CA LEU A 101 -6.59 14.22 6.38
C LEU A 101 -6.82 15.58 7.04
N HIS A 102 -6.00 15.95 8.02
CA HIS A 102 -6.10 17.26 8.65
C HIS A 102 -5.83 18.39 7.66
N VAL A 103 -4.73 18.32 6.90
CA VAL A 103 -4.39 19.32 5.89
C VAL A 103 -5.46 19.37 4.80
N TRP A 104 -5.93 18.21 4.32
CA TRP A 104 -6.98 18.10 3.31
C TRP A 104 -8.28 18.80 3.75
N THR A 105 -8.71 18.58 4.99
CA THR A 105 -9.91 19.24 5.53
C THR A 105 -9.69 20.75 5.72
N ASP A 106 -8.55 21.17 6.27
CA ASP A 106 -8.26 22.58 6.54
C ASP A 106 -8.03 23.41 5.27
N LYS A 107 -7.57 22.78 4.19
CA LYS A 107 -7.23 23.42 2.91
C LYS A 107 -8.17 23.05 1.76
N SER A 108 -9.36 22.52 2.07
CA SER A 108 -10.34 22.08 1.07
C SER A 108 -10.69 23.17 0.05
N SER A 109 -10.67 24.44 0.45
CA SER A 109 -10.95 25.58 -0.44
C SER A 109 -9.99 25.68 -1.63
N LEU A 110 -8.71 25.30 -1.46
CA LEU A 110 -7.74 25.31 -2.56
C LEU A 110 -8.05 24.19 -3.56
N PHE A 111 -8.45 23.02 -3.05
CA PHE A 111 -8.86 21.89 -3.89
C PHE A 111 -10.16 22.20 -4.65
N GLU A 112 -11.15 22.79 -3.99
CA GLU A 112 -12.39 23.25 -4.62
C GLU A 112 -12.14 24.31 -5.70
N GLU A 113 -11.23 25.26 -5.45
CA GLU A 113 -10.82 26.25 -6.46
C GLU A 113 -10.19 25.57 -7.67
N LEU A 114 -9.26 24.62 -7.44
CA LEU A 114 -8.60 23.87 -8.51
C LEU A 114 -9.60 23.08 -9.36
N GLN A 115 -10.55 22.39 -8.70
CA GLN A 115 -11.62 21.68 -9.38
C GLN A 115 -12.51 22.61 -10.21
N GLY A 116 -12.83 23.80 -9.69
CA GLY A 116 -13.58 24.82 -10.43
C GLY A 116 -12.84 25.32 -11.68
N LEU A 117 -11.52 25.52 -11.59
CA LEU A 117 -10.69 25.93 -12.73
C LEU A 117 -10.64 24.85 -13.83
N ASP A 118 -10.54 23.57 -13.45
CA ASP A 118 -10.56 22.45 -14.40
C ASP A 118 -11.91 22.33 -15.12
N ILE A 119 -13.03 22.52 -14.40
CA ILE A 119 -14.36 22.55 -15.01
C ILE A 119 -14.49 23.72 -15.99
N PHE A 120 -14.07 24.92 -15.58
CA PHE A 120 -14.13 26.10 -16.45
C PHE A 120 -13.27 25.94 -17.70
N LEU A 121 -12.09 25.33 -17.57
CA LEU A 121 -11.24 24.99 -18.70
C LEU A 121 -11.96 24.05 -19.68
N ALA A 122 -12.62 23.00 -19.15
CA ALA A 122 -13.39 22.08 -19.98
C ALA A 122 -14.56 22.76 -20.70
N GLU A 123 -15.23 23.72 -20.06
CA GLU A 123 -16.33 24.49 -20.67
C GLU A 123 -15.84 25.36 -21.84
N LEU A 124 -14.66 25.98 -21.73
CA LEU A 124 -14.08 26.77 -22.82
C LEU A 124 -13.79 25.91 -24.06
N TYR A 125 -13.43 24.64 -23.87
CA TYR A 125 -13.18 23.71 -24.97
C TYR A 125 -14.42 22.97 -25.48
N LYS A 126 -15.52 22.99 -24.73
CA LYS A 126 -16.73 22.19 -24.99
C LYS A 126 -17.33 22.39 -26.37
N HIS A 127 -17.21 23.59 -26.93
CA HIS A 127 -17.81 23.97 -28.22
C HIS A 127 -16.78 24.11 -29.36
N LEU A 128 -15.51 23.76 -29.10
CA LEU A 128 -14.45 23.79 -30.09
C LEU A 128 -14.28 22.39 -30.66
N ASP A 129 -14.94 22.14 -31.79
CA ASP A 129 -14.76 20.90 -32.54
C ASP A 129 -13.51 20.98 -33.43
N SER A 130 -13.19 19.87 -34.11
CA SER A 130 -12.03 19.76 -35.02
C SER A 130 -12.06 20.71 -36.22
N SER A 131 -13.18 21.40 -36.45
CA SER A 131 -13.36 22.39 -37.52
C SER A 131 -13.22 23.84 -37.04
N SER A 132 -13.17 24.06 -35.72
CA SER A 132 -12.97 25.38 -35.14
C SER A 132 -11.53 25.86 -35.28
N ASN A 133 -11.37 27.08 -35.80
CA ASN A 133 -10.10 27.80 -35.80
C ASN A 133 -9.92 28.69 -34.56
N GLU A 134 -10.91 28.74 -33.67
CA GLU A 134 -10.83 29.53 -32.43
C GLU A 134 -9.95 28.82 -31.41
N ARG A 135 -8.98 29.56 -30.88
CA ARG A 135 -8.12 29.12 -29.79
C ARG A 135 -8.39 30.02 -28.59
N PRO A 136 -9.12 29.55 -27.57
CA PRO A 136 -9.37 30.34 -26.38
C PRO A 136 -8.05 30.63 -25.68
N ASP A 137 -7.88 31.86 -25.21
CA ASP A 137 -6.73 32.22 -24.38
C ASP A 137 -6.90 31.64 -22.98
N ILE A 138 -6.22 30.52 -22.73
CA ILE A 138 -6.22 29.83 -21.44
C ILE A 138 -5.03 30.23 -20.55
N SER A 139 -4.21 31.20 -20.95
CA SER A 139 -2.96 31.55 -20.25
C SER A 139 -3.20 31.97 -18.80
N THR A 140 -4.29 32.69 -18.54
CA THR A 140 -4.69 33.12 -17.20
C THR A 140 -5.12 31.95 -16.33
N ILE A 141 -5.92 31.02 -16.88
CA ILE A 141 -6.38 29.82 -16.17
C ILE A 141 -5.19 28.91 -15.87
N GLN A 142 -4.34 28.64 -16.85
CA GLN A 142 -3.13 27.83 -16.66
C GLN A 142 -2.20 28.42 -15.58
N ARG A 143 -2.03 29.75 -15.55
CA ARG A 143 -1.24 30.42 -14.51
C ARG A 143 -1.89 30.27 -13.14
N ARG A 144 -3.22 30.39 -13.07
CA ARG A 144 -3.96 30.23 -11.81
C ARG A 144 -3.90 28.80 -11.30
N VAL A 145 -4.12 27.80 -12.16
CA VAL A 145 -3.97 26.36 -11.84
C VAL A 145 -2.59 26.11 -11.24
N LYS A 146 -1.51 26.51 -11.93
CA LYS A 146 -0.13 26.33 -11.42
C LYS A 146 0.07 26.97 -10.04
N LYS A 147 -0.48 28.17 -9.82
CA LYS A 147 -0.38 28.87 -8.54
C LYS A 147 -1.12 28.10 -7.43
N VAL A 148 -2.39 27.73 -7.67
CA VAL A 148 -3.21 27.04 -6.68
C VAL A 148 -2.65 25.65 -6.37
N THR A 149 -2.16 24.91 -7.38
CA THR A 149 -1.46 23.64 -7.18
C THR A 149 -0.23 23.83 -6.28
N HIS A 150 0.60 24.83 -6.57
CA HIS A 150 1.77 25.11 -5.73
C HIS A 150 1.39 25.49 -4.29
N ASP A 151 0.43 26.39 -4.11
CA ASP A 151 -0.05 26.81 -2.79
C ASP A 151 -0.62 25.62 -1.99
N MET A 152 -1.30 24.68 -2.67
CA MET A 152 -1.84 23.45 -2.08
C MET A 152 -0.73 22.46 -1.70
N ASP A 153 0.22 22.18 -2.60
CA ASP A 153 1.33 21.25 -2.35
C ASP A 153 2.18 21.70 -1.15
N MET A 154 2.43 23.02 -1.03
CA MET A 154 3.18 23.61 0.09
C MET A 154 2.49 23.45 1.45
N CYS A 155 1.21 23.08 1.49
CA CYS A 155 0.53 22.79 2.75
C CYS A 155 0.90 21.42 3.34
N TYR A 156 1.41 20.49 2.52
CA TYR A 156 1.75 19.13 2.94
C TYR A 156 3.24 18.95 3.32
N GLY A 157 4.10 19.91 2.94
CA GLY A 157 5.55 19.87 3.16
C GLY A 157 6.31 20.30 1.90
N MET A 158 7.64 20.43 1.99
CA MET A 158 8.51 20.59 0.80
C MET A 158 8.93 19.25 0.22
#